data_AF-A0A3C2DI58-F1
#
_entry.id   AF-A0A3C2DI58-F1
#
_cell.length_a   1.000
_cell.length_b   1.000
_cell.length_c   1.000
_cell.angle_alpha   90.00
_cell.angle_beta   90.00
_cell.angle_gamma   90.00
#
_symmetry.space_group_name_H-M   'P 1'
#
loop_
_entity.id
_entity.type
_entity.pdbx_description
1 polymer ?
#
loop_
_entity_poly.entity_id
_entity_poly.type
_entity_poly.pdbx_seq_one_letter_code
_entity_poly.pdbx_strand_id
1 'polypeptide(L)'
;SSSWLSMGKVNESLEVRTTTGGHPIPGIHARVVVPGSSEDLPAGELGEIIYRGWSVFTGYYKDPEATAAAFDSEGWFHTGDLGTLDAEGRLTYVSRIKDMLKVGGENVAAAEVEGHLISHPAVLLAQVVGAPDARYAEVPAAFIQLAPGGSATDEELT
;
A
#
# COMPACT_ATOMS: atom_id res chain seq x y z
N SER A 1 -4.27 -4.52 3.45
CA SER A 1 -4.46 -3.19 4.04
C SER A 1 -4.11 -3.24 5.51
N SER A 2 -2.83 -3.12 5.84
CA SER A 2 -2.26 -3.09 7.19
C SER A 2 -2.58 -1.82 7.98
N SER A 3 -3.52 -1.00 7.51
CA SER A 3 -3.98 0.25 8.15
C SER A 3 -4.52 0.06 9.58
N TRP A 4 -4.92 -1.16 9.95
CA TRP A 4 -5.35 -1.47 11.33
C TRP A 4 -4.20 -1.65 12.31
N LEU A 5 -2.94 -1.71 11.87
CA LEU A 5 -1.79 -1.96 12.74
C LEU A 5 -1.42 -0.76 13.60
N SER A 6 -1.80 0.45 13.18
CA SER A 6 -1.37 1.70 13.78
C SER A 6 -2.54 2.60 14.16
N MET A 7 -2.29 3.51 15.09
CA MET A 7 -3.27 4.48 15.54
C MET A 7 -2.59 5.82 15.83
N GLY A 8 -3.17 6.91 15.34
CA GLY A 8 -2.74 8.27 15.66
C GLY A 8 -3.04 8.63 17.12
N LYS A 9 -2.25 9.54 17.68
CA LYS A 9 -2.46 10.05 19.04
C LYS A 9 -3.23 11.38 19.00
N VAL A 10 -4.07 11.61 20.00
CA VAL A 10 -4.95 12.80 20.06
C VAL A 10 -4.17 14.11 20.13
N ASN A 11 -2.95 14.08 20.65
CA ASN A 11 -2.07 15.23 20.81
C ASN A 11 -1.11 15.46 19.62
N GLU A 12 -1.20 14.67 18.55
CA GLU A 12 -0.42 14.90 17.34
C GLU A 12 -0.98 16.07 16.52
N SER A 13 -0.11 16.69 15.73
CA SER A 13 -0.50 17.79 14.84
C SER A 13 -1.55 17.31 13.83
N LEU A 14 -2.33 18.25 13.29
CA LEU A 14 -3.32 17.93 12.24
C LEU A 14 -2.66 17.28 11.03
N GLU A 15 -1.49 17.76 10.63
CA GLU A 15 -0.70 17.20 9.54
C GLU A 15 -0.36 15.72 9.78
N VAL A 16 0.25 15.39 10.92
CA VAL A 16 0.60 13.99 11.25
C VAL A 16 -0.64 13.08 11.24
N ARG A 17 -1.75 13.57 11.81
CA ARG A 17 -3.01 12.82 11.90
C ARG A 17 -3.72 12.62 10.56
N THR A 18 -3.38 13.40 9.54
CA THR A 18 -4.01 13.35 8.21
C THR A 18 -3.10 12.73 7.14
N THR A 19 -1.80 12.62 7.41
CA THR A 19 -0.80 12.12 6.45
C THR A 19 -0.16 10.80 6.86
N THR A 20 -0.38 10.33 8.09
CA THR A 20 0.16 9.05 8.59
C THR A 20 -0.92 8.17 9.21
N GLY A 21 -0.64 6.87 9.33
CA GLY A 21 -1.44 5.93 10.11
C GLY A 21 -1.15 5.96 11.61
N GLY A 22 -0.17 6.77 12.06
CA GLY A 22 0.28 6.84 13.45
C GLY A 22 1.21 5.70 13.87
N HIS A 23 1.34 5.47 15.17
CA HIS A 23 2.24 4.44 15.72
C HIS A 23 1.59 3.06 15.74
N PRO A 24 2.37 1.96 15.64
CA PRO A 24 1.87 0.63 15.92
C PRO A 24 1.12 0.56 17.26
N ILE A 25 -0.03 -0.12 17.26
CA ILE A 25 -0.85 -0.32 18.46
C ILE A 25 -0.03 -1.04 19.53
N PRO A 26 -0.21 -0.74 20.84
CA PRO A 26 0.52 -1.43 21.90
C PRO A 26 0.49 -2.98 21.76
N GLY A 27 1.68 -3.59 21.85
CA GLY A 27 1.86 -5.03 21.67
C GLY A 27 1.94 -5.50 20.23
N ILE A 28 1.83 -4.59 19.25
CA ILE A 28 2.18 -4.81 17.85
C ILE A 28 3.55 -4.18 17.59
N HIS A 29 4.43 -4.94 16.97
CA HIS A 29 5.68 -4.48 16.40
C HIS A 29 5.52 -4.47 14.88
N ALA A 30 5.95 -3.40 14.23
CA ALA A 30 5.97 -3.27 12.77
C ALA A 30 7.36 -2.85 12.31
N ARG A 31 7.77 -3.35 11.14
CA ARG A 31 8.99 -2.96 10.42
C ARG A 31 8.63 -2.71 8.96
N VAL A 32 9.47 -1.96 8.27
CA VAL A 32 9.41 -1.80 6.82
C VAL A 32 10.70 -2.37 6.24
N VAL A 33 10.56 -3.36 5.36
CA VAL A 33 11.67 -4.16 4.83
C VAL A 33 11.71 -4.14 3.32
N VAL A 34 12.85 -4.50 2.72
CA VAL A 34 12.95 -4.72 1.28
C VAL A 34 11.96 -5.85 0.91
N PRO A 35 11.02 -5.62 -0.03
CA PRO A 35 10.00 -6.61 -0.39
C PRO A 35 10.59 -7.98 -0.73
N GLY A 36 10.04 -9.04 -0.12
CA GLY A 36 10.53 -10.41 -0.31
C GLY A 36 11.80 -10.76 0.50
N SER A 37 12.17 -9.93 1.47
CA SER A 37 13.28 -10.18 2.40
C SER A 37 12.92 -9.73 3.83
N SER A 38 13.80 -9.98 4.80
CA SER A 38 13.69 -9.47 6.17
C SER A 38 14.68 -8.31 6.45
N GLU A 39 15.25 -7.70 5.40
CA GLU A 39 16.20 -6.58 5.51
C GLU A 39 15.45 -5.27 5.78
N ASP A 40 15.74 -4.62 6.91
CA ASP A 40 15.14 -3.32 7.24
C ASP A 40 15.55 -2.23 6.26
N LEU A 41 14.57 -1.39 5.91
CA LEU A 41 14.83 -0.17 5.17
C LEU A 41 15.05 1.02 6.12
N PRO A 42 15.83 2.03 5.70
CA PRO A 42 15.93 3.30 6.40
C PRO A 42 14.58 3.97 6.64
N ALA A 43 14.53 4.83 7.65
CA ALA A 43 13.31 5.57 7.98
C ALA A 43 12.81 6.40 6.78
N GLY A 44 11.51 6.29 6.49
CA GLY A 44 10.83 6.98 5.40
C GLY A 44 10.97 6.30 4.02
N GLU A 45 11.78 5.25 3.88
CA GLU A 45 11.86 4.51 2.63
C GLU A 45 10.64 3.60 2.43
N LEU A 46 10.24 3.42 1.18
CA LEU A 46 9.09 2.61 0.79
C LEU A 46 9.50 1.13 0.73
N GLY A 47 8.81 0.29 1.50
CA GLY A 47 9.01 -1.15 1.48
C GLY A 47 7.81 -1.93 1.94
N GLU A 48 7.98 -3.24 2.13
CA GLU A 48 6.93 -4.10 2.66
C GLU A 48 6.77 -3.89 4.17
N ILE A 49 5.53 -3.68 4.60
CA ILE A 49 5.18 -3.67 6.02
C ILE A 49 5.14 -5.13 6.51
N ILE A 50 5.96 -5.45 7.51
CA ILE A 50 5.88 -6.71 8.24
C ILE A 50 5.51 -6.45 9.68
N TYR A 51 4.78 -7.37 10.31
CA TYR A 51 4.38 -7.19 11.72
C TYR A 51 4.38 -8.47 12.53
N ARG A 52 4.49 -8.29 13.85
CA ARG A 52 4.37 -9.35 14.85
C ARG A 52 3.65 -8.80 16.07
N GLY A 53 2.83 -9.63 16.71
CA GLY A 53 2.11 -9.23 17.91
C GLY A 53 0.94 -10.15 18.22
N TRP A 54 0.16 -9.78 19.23
CA TRP A 54 -0.99 -10.56 19.69
C TRP A 54 -2.10 -10.73 18.63
N SER A 55 -2.13 -9.87 17.62
CA SER A 55 -3.16 -9.85 16.57
C SER A 55 -2.82 -10.71 15.36
N VAL A 56 -1.64 -11.34 15.31
CA VAL A 56 -1.28 -12.19 14.18
C VAL A 56 -2.08 -13.50 14.23
N PHE A 57 -2.74 -13.83 13.12
CA PHE A 57 -3.44 -15.10 12.95
C PHE A 57 -2.46 -16.29 12.97
N THR A 58 -2.96 -17.49 13.27
CA THR A 58 -2.13 -18.69 13.42
C THR A 58 -1.82 -19.42 12.09
N GLY A 59 -2.45 -19.01 10.99
CA GLY A 59 -2.24 -19.58 9.68
C GLY A 59 -3.49 -19.65 8.81
N TYR A 60 -3.30 -19.98 7.54
CA TYR A 60 -4.37 -20.18 6.58
C TYR A 60 -5.03 -21.55 6.77
N TYR A 61 -6.36 -21.59 6.65
CA TYR A 61 -7.13 -22.79 6.90
C TYR A 61 -6.79 -23.89 5.89
N LYS A 62 -6.29 -25.04 6.38
CA LYS A 62 -5.88 -26.21 5.58
C LYS A 62 -4.81 -25.91 4.53
N ASP A 63 -4.02 -24.86 4.72
CA ASP A 63 -2.95 -24.47 3.80
C ASP A 63 -1.64 -24.22 4.56
N PRO A 64 -0.91 -25.29 4.93
CA PRO A 64 0.34 -25.16 5.68
C PRO A 64 1.46 -24.53 4.84
N GLU A 65 1.43 -24.68 3.52
CA GLU A 65 2.44 -24.09 2.62
C GLU A 65 2.29 -22.57 2.55
N ALA A 66 1.07 -22.07 2.32
CA ALA A 66 0.81 -20.64 2.36
C ALA A 66 1.05 -20.05 3.76
N THR A 67 0.75 -20.83 4.81
CA THR A 67 1.05 -20.41 6.19
C THR A 67 2.55 -20.25 6.38
N ALA A 68 3.36 -21.24 6.01
CA ALA A 68 4.82 -21.14 6.14
C ALA A 68 5.41 -20.03 5.28
N ALA A 69 4.88 -19.79 4.08
CA ALA A 69 5.35 -18.74 3.19
C ALA A 69 5.02 -17.31 3.67
N ALA A 70 4.01 -17.16 4.53
CA ALA A 70 3.59 -15.85 5.04
C ALA A 70 4.38 -15.36 6.24
N PHE A 71 5.20 -16.22 6.86
CA PHE A 71 6.03 -15.86 8.01
C PHE A 71 7.52 -16.07 7.69
N ASP A 72 8.36 -15.15 8.14
CA ASP A 72 9.81 -15.36 8.07
C ASP A 72 10.34 -16.25 9.21
N SER A 73 11.65 -16.53 9.17
CA SER A 73 12.31 -17.35 10.20
C SER A 73 12.31 -16.75 11.61
N GLU A 74 12.00 -15.46 11.75
CA GLU A 74 11.91 -14.74 13.02
C GLU A 74 10.46 -14.56 13.51
N GLY A 75 9.49 -15.09 12.75
CA GLY A 75 8.07 -15.06 13.06
C GLY A 75 7.39 -13.72 12.74
N TRP A 76 7.94 -12.93 11.82
CA TRP A 76 7.24 -11.77 11.26
C TRP A 76 6.30 -12.20 10.16
N PHE A 77 5.07 -11.67 10.18
CA PHE A 77 4.12 -11.86 9.10
C PHE A 77 4.33 -10.83 7.99
N HIS A 78 4.47 -11.32 6.77
CA HIS A 78 4.58 -10.54 5.53
C HIS A 78 3.18 -10.14 5.04
N THR A 79 2.86 -8.84 5.12
CA THR A 79 1.49 -8.37 4.84
C THR A 79 1.19 -8.28 3.35
N GLY A 80 2.21 -8.17 2.50
CA GLY A 80 2.07 -7.78 1.10
C GLY A 80 1.59 -6.34 0.89
N ASP A 81 1.57 -5.52 1.95
CA ASP A 81 1.27 -4.09 1.90
C ASP A 81 2.58 -3.29 1.87
N LEU A 82 2.65 -2.30 0.98
CA LEU A 82 3.74 -1.33 0.89
C LEU A 82 3.45 -0.11 1.76
N GLY A 83 4.48 0.38 2.42
CA GLY A 83 4.42 1.59 3.22
C GLY A 83 5.76 2.07 3.71
N THR A 84 5.72 3.11 4.54
CA THR A 84 6.91 3.75 5.12
C THR A 84 6.81 3.76 6.63
N LEU A 85 7.95 3.66 7.32
CA LEU A 85 8.06 3.88 8.75
C LEU A 85 8.99 5.08 8.98
N ASP A 86 8.48 6.19 9.51
CA ASP A 86 9.29 7.39 9.72
C ASP A 86 10.22 7.30 10.94
N ALA A 87 11.08 8.30 11.12
CA ALA A 87 12.09 8.32 12.19
C ALA A 87 11.46 8.36 13.59
N GLU A 88 10.22 8.81 13.70
CA GLU A 88 9.44 8.82 14.93
C GLU A 88 8.62 7.53 15.12
N GLY A 89 8.74 6.56 14.20
CA GLY A 89 8.09 5.25 14.25
C GLY A 89 6.62 5.26 13.83
N ARG A 90 6.18 6.26 13.05
CA ARG A 90 4.82 6.28 12.49
C ARG A 90 4.79 5.55 11.16
N LEU A 91 3.76 4.73 10.99
CA LEU A 91 3.54 3.89 9.83
C LEU A 91 2.59 4.58 8.86
N THR A 92 2.91 4.58 7.57
CA THR A 92 2.02 5.06 6.51
C THR A 92 1.86 3.96 5.47
N TYR A 93 0.62 3.55 5.21
CA TYR A 93 0.28 2.64 4.12
C TYR A 93 0.27 3.41 2.80
N VAL A 94 0.82 2.80 1.75
CA VAL A 94 0.89 3.39 0.41
C VAL A 94 0.11 2.57 -0.62
N SER A 95 0.39 1.26 -0.74
CA SER A 95 -0.28 0.39 -1.73
C SER A 95 -0.14 -1.10 -1.36
N ARG A 96 -0.60 -2.01 -2.21
CA ARG A 96 -0.22 -3.43 -2.16
C ARG A 96 0.98 -3.67 -3.07
N ILE A 97 1.85 -4.61 -2.70
CA ILE A 97 2.95 -5.06 -3.57
C ILE A 97 2.42 -5.49 -4.94
N LYS A 98 1.33 -6.25 -4.95
CA LYS A 98 0.70 -6.76 -6.17
C LYS A 98 -0.05 -5.71 -7.00
N ASP A 99 -0.33 -4.54 -6.40
CA ASP A 99 -0.99 -3.42 -7.09
C ASP A 99 0.03 -2.33 -7.50
N MET A 100 1.33 -2.62 -7.35
CA MET A 100 2.44 -1.80 -7.83
C MET A 100 2.80 -2.24 -9.26
N LEU A 101 2.65 -1.32 -10.21
CA LEU A 101 2.91 -1.55 -11.63
C LEU A 101 4.41 -1.36 -11.91
N LYS A 102 4.99 -2.20 -12.76
CA LYS A 102 6.37 -2.10 -13.24
C LYS A 102 6.39 -1.60 -14.67
N VAL A 103 6.26 -0.28 -14.83
CA VAL A 103 6.18 0.36 -16.14
C VAL A 103 7.60 0.67 -16.62
N GLY A 104 8.12 -0.14 -17.53
CA GLY A 104 9.46 0.09 -18.09
C GLY A 104 10.61 -0.01 -17.09
N GLY A 105 10.41 -0.72 -15.98
CA GLY A 105 11.37 -0.83 -14.89
C GLY A 105 11.14 0.13 -13.71
N GLU A 106 10.21 1.07 -13.85
CA GLU A 106 9.81 1.99 -12.79
C GLU A 106 8.59 1.48 -12.02
N ASN A 107 8.55 1.70 -10.70
CA ASN A 107 7.41 1.35 -9.87
C ASN A 107 6.37 2.49 -9.88
N VAL A 108 5.16 2.19 -10.35
CA VAL A 108 4.03 3.13 -10.40
C VAL A 108 2.91 2.60 -9.52
N ALA A 109 2.51 3.37 -8.50
CA ALA A 109 1.43 2.97 -7.61
C ALA A 109 0.08 3.21 -8.29
N ALA A 110 -0.73 2.16 -8.46
CA ALA A 110 -2.10 2.30 -9.01
C ALA A 110 -2.91 3.35 -8.23
N ALA A 111 -2.80 3.36 -6.89
CA ALA A 111 -3.50 4.29 -6.01
C ALA A 111 -3.12 5.78 -6.26
N GLU A 112 -1.90 6.08 -6.69
CA GLU A 112 -1.49 7.45 -7.01
C GLU A 112 -2.21 7.95 -8.27
N VAL A 113 -2.25 7.10 -9.31
CA VAL A 113 -2.96 7.39 -10.56
C VAL A 113 -4.47 7.51 -10.30
N GLU A 114 -5.04 6.60 -9.50
CA GLU A 114 -6.44 6.67 -9.06
C GLU A 114 -6.75 7.97 -8.30
N GLY A 115 -5.88 8.36 -7.37
CA GLY A 115 -6.01 9.58 -6.59
C GLY A 115 -5.98 10.83 -7.46
N HIS A 116 -5.11 10.86 -8.48
CA HIS A 116 -5.09 11.93 -9.47
C HIS A 116 -6.39 12.00 -10.27
N LEU A 117 -6.87 10.86 -10.81
CA LEU A 117 -8.09 10.80 -11.61
C LEU A 117 -9.34 11.21 -10.82
N ILE A 118 -9.46 10.78 -9.55
CA ILE A 118 -10.60 11.11 -8.68
C ILE A 118 -10.61 12.61 -8.29
N SER A 119 -9.50 13.33 -8.45
CA SER A 119 -9.49 14.79 -8.26
C SER A 119 -10.26 15.55 -9.34
N HIS A 120 -10.54 14.92 -10.49
CA HIS A 120 -11.30 15.54 -11.57
C HIS A 120 -12.81 15.59 -11.22
N PRO A 121 -13.49 16.75 -11.32
CA PRO A 121 -14.88 16.91 -10.84
C PRO A 121 -15.92 15.98 -11.50
N ALA A 122 -15.65 15.53 -12.72
CA ALA A 122 -16.53 14.61 -13.45
C ALA A 122 -16.33 13.13 -13.06
N VAL A 123 -15.28 12.79 -12.31
CA VAL A 123 -14.95 11.40 -11.95
C VAL A 123 -15.54 11.06 -10.59
N LEU A 124 -16.35 10.01 -10.54
CA LEU A 124 -16.90 9.47 -9.31
C LEU A 124 -15.99 8.42 -8.69
N LEU A 125 -15.38 7.58 -9.53
CA LEU A 125 -14.50 6.49 -9.14
C LEU A 125 -13.49 6.23 -10.27
N ALA A 126 -12.26 5.92 -9.90
CA ALA A 126 -11.25 5.38 -10.80
C ALA A 126 -10.63 4.12 -10.18
N GLN A 127 -10.30 3.15 -11.03
CA GLN A 127 -9.55 1.95 -10.68
C GLN A 127 -8.48 1.70 -11.73
N VAL A 128 -7.25 1.46 -11.31
CA VAL A 128 -6.10 1.32 -12.20
C VAL A 128 -5.50 -0.07 -12.07
N VAL A 129 -5.28 -0.72 -13.21
CA VAL A 129 -4.66 -2.05 -13.30
C VAL A 129 -3.53 -2.05 -14.31
N GLY A 130 -2.71 -3.09 -14.30
CA GLY A 130 -1.68 -3.29 -15.32
C GLY A 130 -2.25 -3.90 -16.59
N ALA A 131 -2.01 -3.24 -17.73
CA ALA A 131 -2.26 -3.80 -19.05
C ALA A 131 -0.93 -4.21 -19.69
N PRO A 132 -0.82 -5.41 -20.28
CA PRO A 132 0.40 -5.83 -20.97
C PRO A 132 0.81 -4.85 -22.08
N ASP A 133 2.10 -4.52 -22.13
CA ASP A 133 2.67 -3.66 -23.17
C ASP A 133 3.98 -4.23 -23.72
N ALA A 134 4.15 -4.20 -25.04
CA ALA A 134 5.30 -4.82 -25.70
C ALA A 134 6.64 -4.12 -25.40
N ARG A 135 6.62 -2.82 -25.04
CA ARG A 135 7.81 -2.02 -24.79
C ARG A 135 8.10 -1.90 -23.29
N TYR A 136 7.07 -1.69 -22.49
CA TYR A 136 7.19 -1.40 -21.06
C TYR A 136 6.91 -2.60 -20.16
N ALA A 137 6.67 -3.78 -20.74
CA ALA A 137 6.13 -4.98 -20.09
C ALA A 137 4.68 -4.81 -19.62
N GLU A 138 4.38 -3.73 -18.89
CA GLU A 138 3.02 -3.29 -18.58
C GLU A 138 2.89 -1.77 -18.54
N VAL A 139 1.67 -1.28 -18.70
CA VAL A 139 1.28 0.13 -18.57
C VAL A 139 0.01 0.26 -17.72
N PRO A 140 -0.24 1.41 -17.06
CA PRO A 140 -1.47 1.63 -16.32
C PRO A 140 -2.67 1.69 -17.27
N ALA A 141 -3.75 0.98 -16.94
CA ALA A 141 -5.04 1.09 -17.59
C ALA A 141 -6.10 1.49 -16.55
N ALA A 142 -6.74 2.63 -16.78
CA ALA A 142 -7.76 3.19 -15.88
C ALA A 142 -9.17 2.82 -16.33
N PHE A 143 -9.98 2.32 -15.40
CA PHE A 143 -11.42 2.17 -15.53
C PHE A 143 -12.09 3.28 -14.73
N ILE A 144 -12.86 4.13 -15.41
CA ILE A 144 -13.40 5.36 -14.83
C ILE A 144 -14.92 5.31 -14.84
N GLN A 145 -15.51 5.57 -13.67
CA GLN A 145 -16.93 5.84 -13.55
C GLN A 145 -17.12 7.35 -13.39
N LEU A 146 -17.88 7.94 -14.29
CA LEU A 146 -18.23 9.36 -14.21
C LEU A 146 -19.33 9.60 -13.16
N ALA A 147 -19.33 10.80 -12.59
CA ALA A 147 -20.41 11.28 -11.73
C ALA A 147 -21.73 11.35 -12.52
N PRO A 148 -22.89 11.18 -11.86
CA PRO A 148 -24.18 11.26 -12.53
C PRO A 148 -24.35 12.57 -13.33
N GLY A 149 -24.58 12.45 -14.63
CA GLY A 149 -24.71 13.60 -15.54
C GLY A 149 -23.38 14.27 -15.93
N GLY A 150 -22.25 13.74 -15.46
CA GLY A 150 -20.91 14.17 -15.86
C GLY A 150 -20.52 13.61 -17.22
N SER A 151 -19.65 14.36 -17.92
CA SER A 151 -18.96 13.95 -19.13
C SER A 151 -17.50 14.34 -19.01
N ALA A 152 -16.61 13.52 -19.53
CA ALA A 152 -15.20 13.86 -19.71
C ALA A 152 -14.66 13.12 -20.94
N THR A 153 -13.70 13.73 -21.60
CA THR A 153 -12.90 13.14 -22.68
C THR A 153 -11.58 12.61 -22.13
N ASP A 154 -10.92 11.74 -22.88
CA ASP A 154 -9.61 11.21 -22.49
C ASP A 154 -8.57 12.34 -22.29
N GLU A 155 -8.62 13.40 -23.11
CA GLU A 155 -7.76 14.58 -23.02
C GLU A 155 -8.02 15.43 -21.76
N GLU A 156 -9.22 15.40 -21.19
CA GLU A 156 -9.54 16.10 -19.94
C GLU A 156 -9.10 15.32 -18.70
N LEU A 157 -8.77 14.04 -18.86
CA LEU A 157 -8.43 13.10 -17.79
C LEU A 157 -6.93 12.70 -17.78
N THR A 158 -6.13 13.24 -18.69
CA THR A 158 -4.67 12.98 -18.84
C THR A 158 -3.86 14.25 -18.66
#